data_AF-A0A2R6JCG9-F1
#
_entry.id   AF-A0A2R6JCG9-F1
#
_cell.length_a   1.000
_cell.length_b   1.000
_cell.length_c   1.000
_cell.angle_alpha   90.00
_cell.angle_beta   90.00
_cell.angle_gamma   90.00
#
_symmetry.space_group_name_H-M   'P 1'
#
loop_
_entity.id
_entity.type
_entity.pdbx_description
1 polymer ?
#
loop_
_entity_poly.entity_id
_entity_poly.type
_entity_poly.pdbx_seq_one_letter_code
_entity_poly.pdbx_strand_id
1 'polypeptide(L)'
;MNGDAAAALRTGLGEALTERREYVHTVGTRRADGSYVVSRRGADSSGHRKVFDGFADLREQYATLPETFTAADVDVPGVTGGRRHLLVRHVVEHPAFDCVLAARQPLTAEKRGSEGGDEALGEAHQR
;
A
#
# COMPACT_ATOMS: atom_id res chain seq x y z
N MET A 1 1.82 6.24 -43.93
CA MET A 1 2.87 6.32 -42.89
C MET A 1 2.25 6.89 -41.62
N ASN A 2 1.76 6.07 -40.69
CA ASN A 2 1.19 6.56 -39.41
C ASN A 2 1.41 5.61 -38.21
N GLY A 3 2.13 4.49 -38.41
CA GLY A 3 2.41 3.51 -37.33
C GLY A 3 3.60 3.89 -36.46
N ASP A 4 4.62 4.52 -37.06
CA ASP A 4 5.89 4.86 -36.40
C ASP A 4 5.73 5.93 -35.32
N ALA A 5 4.93 6.98 -35.59
CA ALA A 5 4.67 8.06 -34.63
C ALA A 5 3.93 7.57 -33.38
N ALA A 6 2.98 6.64 -33.54
CA ALA A 6 2.23 6.07 -32.42
C ALA A 6 3.04 5.07 -31.58
N ALA A 7 4.05 4.43 -32.17
CA ALA A 7 4.99 3.57 -31.45
C ALA A 7 6.05 4.40 -30.71
N ALA A 8 6.62 5.42 -31.36
CA ALA A 8 7.59 6.33 -30.75
C ALA A 8 7.00 7.13 -29.57
N LEU A 9 5.74 7.56 -29.67
CA LEU A 9 5.04 8.24 -28.57
C LEU A 9 4.79 7.29 -27.38
N ARG A 10 4.50 6.00 -27.64
CA ARG A 10 4.36 4.99 -26.60
C ARG A 10 5.70 4.66 -25.92
N THR A 11 6.78 4.59 -26.68
CA THR A 11 8.13 4.37 -26.14
C THR A 11 8.61 5.58 -25.33
N GLY A 12 8.35 6.80 -25.80
CA GLY A 12 8.66 8.04 -25.06
C GLY A 12 7.84 8.24 -23.78
N LEU A 13 6.57 7.79 -23.76
CA LEU A 13 5.76 7.76 -22.53
C LEU A 13 6.18 6.63 -21.57
N GLY A 14 6.64 5.49 -22.10
CA GLY A 14 7.06 4.34 -21.30
C GLY A 14 8.28 4.61 -20.44
N GLU A 15 9.22 5.43 -20.93
CA GLU A 15 10.39 5.86 -20.14
C GLU A 15 10.05 6.99 -19.14
N ALA A 16 9.07 7.85 -19.46
CA ALA A 16 8.69 9.00 -18.64
C ALA A 16 7.71 8.71 -17.47
N LEU A 17 7.05 7.55 -17.44
CA LEU A 17 6.01 7.23 -16.44
C LEU A 17 6.40 6.15 -15.43
N THR A 18 7.68 5.81 -15.34
CA THR A 18 8.17 4.96 -14.25
C THR A 18 8.55 5.81 -13.04
N GLU A 19 7.59 6.01 -12.14
CA GLU A 19 7.84 6.71 -10.88
C GLU A 19 8.32 5.70 -9.83
N ARG A 20 9.62 5.71 -9.54
CA ARG A 20 10.20 5.01 -8.39
C ARG A 20 10.36 6.00 -7.24
N ARG A 21 9.79 5.67 -6.10
CA ARG A 21 9.93 6.43 -4.85
C ARG A 21 10.47 5.54 -3.74
N GLU A 22 11.58 5.97 -3.15
CA GLU A 22 12.13 5.33 -1.97
C GLU A 22 11.53 5.91 -0.70
N TYR A 23 11.28 5.02 0.24
CA TYR A 23 10.84 5.33 1.59
C TYR A 23 11.89 4.84 2.59
N VAL A 24 11.60 4.93 3.89
CA VAL A 24 12.56 4.54 4.93
C VAL A 24 12.96 3.08 4.78
N HIS A 25 11.98 2.18 4.65
CA HIS A 25 12.20 0.74 4.55
C HIS A 25 11.66 0.11 3.26
N THR A 26 10.83 0.84 2.51
CA THR A 26 10.18 0.32 1.30
C THR A 26 10.52 1.14 0.07
N VAL A 27 10.19 0.59 -1.10
CA VAL A 27 10.24 1.29 -2.39
C VAL A 27 8.91 1.04 -3.09
N GLY A 28 8.26 2.12 -3.50
CA GLY A 28 7.11 2.09 -4.39
C GLY A 28 7.55 2.34 -5.83
N THR A 29 7.11 1.53 -6.79
CA THR A 29 7.38 1.75 -8.21
C THR A 29 6.10 1.67 -9.01
N ARG A 30 5.70 2.76 -9.66
CA ARG A 30 4.72 2.73 -10.75
C ARG A 30 5.44 2.28 -12.02
N ARG A 31 4.97 1.23 -12.67
CA ARG A 31 5.52 0.75 -13.94
C ARG A 31 4.75 1.33 -15.13
N ALA A 32 5.34 1.26 -16.31
CA ALA A 32 4.73 1.70 -17.56
C ALA A 32 3.45 0.92 -17.94
N ASP A 33 3.29 -0.31 -17.43
CA ASP A 33 2.09 -1.14 -17.60
C ASP A 33 0.93 -0.74 -16.67
N GLY A 34 1.13 0.27 -15.80
CA GLY A 34 0.17 0.71 -14.79
C GLY A 34 0.28 -0.03 -13.45
N SER A 35 1.05 -1.12 -13.39
CA SER A 35 1.23 -1.89 -12.16
C SER A 35 1.97 -1.11 -11.09
N TYR A 36 1.62 -1.38 -9.83
CA TYR A 36 2.31 -0.80 -8.68
C TYR A 36 3.08 -1.87 -7.92
N VAL A 37 4.36 -1.61 -7.68
CA VAL A 37 5.26 -2.55 -7.01
C VAL A 37 5.68 -1.98 -5.67
N VAL A 38 5.51 -2.78 -4.63
CA VAL A 38 6.08 -2.52 -3.30
C VAL A 38 7.22 -3.52 -3.09
N SER A 39 8.43 -3.03 -2.82
CA SER A 39 9.56 -3.86 -2.45
C SER A 39 10.25 -3.34 -1.19
N ARG A 40 11.06 -4.19 -0.55
CA ARG A 40 11.95 -3.75 0.52
C ARG A 40 13.07 -2.89 -0.06
N ARG A 41 13.46 -1.83 0.63
CA ARG A 41 14.63 -1.03 0.29
C ARG A 41 15.91 -1.87 0.40
N GLY A 42 16.77 -1.82 -0.61
CA GLY A 42 18.05 -2.53 -0.66
C GLY A 42 17.96 -4.04 -0.93
N ALA A 43 16.79 -4.56 -1.33
CA ALA A 43 16.64 -5.94 -1.77
C ALA A 43 16.39 -5.98 -3.28
N ASP A 44 17.40 -6.33 -4.06
CA ASP A 44 17.29 -6.51 -5.52
C ASP A 44 16.73 -7.87 -5.95
N SER A 45 16.51 -8.80 -5.01
CA SER A 45 15.92 -10.10 -5.34
C SER A 45 14.40 -10.00 -5.53
N SER A 46 13.94 -10.56 -6.64
CA SER A 46 12.53 -10.56 -7.08
C SER A 46 11.55 -11.20 -6.08
N GLY A 47 12.04 -12.02 -5.14
CA GLY A 47 11.23 -12.73 -4.13
C GLY A 47 10.70 -11.87 -2.98
N HIS A 48 11.16 -10.62 -2.83
CA HIS A 48 10.78 -9.74 -1.71
C HIS A 48 9.94 -8.53 -2.14
N ARG A 49 9.11 -8.69 -3.17
CA ARG A 49 8.19 -7.65 -3.65
C ARG A 49 6.76 -8.14 -3.79
N LYS A 50 5.81 -7.20 -3.72
CA LYS A 50 4.41 -7.39 -4.07
C LYS A 50 4.10 -6.50 -5.28
N VAL A 51 3.44 -7.09 -6.26
CA VAL A 51 2.90 -6.38 -7.42
C VAL A 51 1.37 -6.33 -7.27
N PHE A 52 0.82 -5.15 -7.54
CA PHE A 52 -0.60 -4.85 -7.70
C PHE A 52 -0.85 -4.49 -9.16
N ASP A 53 -2.05 -4.72 -9.67
CA ASP A 53 -2.41 -4.37 -11.04
C ASP A 53 -2.47 -2.84 -11.20
N GLY A 54 -2.73 -2.13 -10.10
CA GLY A 54 -2.52 -0.69 -10.00
C GLY A 54 -2.31 -0.16 -8.58
N PHE A 55 -2.03 1.13 -8.47
CA PHE A 55 -1.97 1.80 -7.16
C PHE A 55 -3.36 1.87 -6.48
N ALA A 56 -4.44 1.82 -7.26
CA ALA A 56 -5.82 1.79 -6.76
C ALA A 56 -6.08 0.54 -5.90
N ASP A 57 -5.63 -0.64 -6.33
CA ASP A 57 -5.83 -1.90 -5.59
C ASP A 57 -5.19 -1.84 -4.20
N LEU A 58 -4.02 -1.19 -4.07
CA LEU A 58 -3.39 -0.96 -2.78
C LEU A 58 -4.22 -0.03 -1.89
N ARG A 59 -4.86 1.00 -2.47
CA ARG A 59 -5.77 1.90 -1.73
C ARG A 59 -7.04 1.19 -1.30
N GLU A 60 -7.63 0.37 -2.17
CA GLU A 60 -8.80 -0.43 -1.84
C GLU A 60 -8.48 -1.43 -0.72
N GLN A 61 -7.35 -2.12 -0.81
CA GLN A 61 -6.89 -2.98 0.29
C GLN A 61 -6.70 -2.20 1.58
N TYR A 62 -6.12 -1.00 1.55
CA TYR A 62 -6.01 -0.18 2.76
C TYR A 62 -7.37 0.23 3.31
N ALA A 63 -8.33 0.55 2.45
CA ALA A 63 -9.68 0.95 2.85
C ALA A 63 -10.41 -0.17 3.60
N THR A 64 -10.20 -1.44 3.23
CA THR A 64 -10.83 -2.59 3.90
C THR A 64 -10.20 -2.97 5.24
N LEU A 65 -9.00 -2.47 5.55
CA LEU A 65 -8.35 -2.76 6.84
C LEU A 65 -9.12 -2.13 8.00
N PRO A 66 -9.10 -2.75 9.18
CA PRO A 66 -9.59 -2.11 10.40
C PRO A 66 -8.80 -0.82 10.69
N GLU A 67 -9.34 -0.01 11.59
CA GLU A 67 -8.72 1.23 12.04
C GLU A 67 -7.32 1.02 12.63
N THR A 68 -7.22 0.06 13.54
CA THR A 68 -5.96 -0.48 14.03
C THR A 68 -5.72 -1.81 13.34
N PHE A 69 -4.60 -1.94 12.63
CA PHE A 69 -4.30 -3.11 11.83
C PHE A 69 -2.85 -3.55 11.95
N THR A 70 -2.64 -4.84 11.78
CA THR A 70 -1.35 -5.52 11.81
C THR A 70 -1.10 -6.24 10.49
N ALA A 71 0.04 -6.92 10.39
CA ALA A 71 0.31 -7.80 9.27
C ALA A 71 -0.66 -9.00 9.19
N ALA A 72 -1.39 -9.34 10.25
CA ALA A 72 -2.37 -10.43 10.20
C ALA A 72 -3.63 -10.03 9.42
N ASP A 73 -4.02 -8.76 9.48
CA ASP A 73 -5.25 -8.21 8.91
C ASP A 73 -5.14 -7.96 7.39
N VAL A 74 -3.91 -7.97 6.86
CA VAL A 74 -3.65 -7.81 5.43
C VAL A 74 -3.98 -9.10 4.69
N ASP A 75 -5.19 -9.18 4.15
CA ASP A 75 -5.67 -10.33 3.38
C ASP A 75 -5.63 -10.08 1.87
N VAL A 76 -4.41 -10.12 1.31
CA VAL A 76 -4.21 -10.06 -0.14
C VAL A 76 -3.95 -11.48 -0.68
N PRO A 77 -4.61 -11.90 -1.78
CA PRO A 77 -4.37 -13.19 -2.39
C PRO A 77 -2.89 -13.44 -2.71
N GLY A 78 -2.41 -14.62 -2.31
CA GLY A 78 -1.03 -15.05 -2.52
C GLY A 78 0.01 -14.34 -1.66
N VAL A 79 -0.39 -13.48 -0.71
CA VAL A 79 0.50 -12.74 0.20
C VAL A 79 0.50 -13.39 1.59
N THR A 80 1.67 -13.91 1.97
CA THR A 80 1.88 -14.56 3.27
C THR A 80 3.05 -13.93 4.03
N GLY A 81 3.00 -14.02 5.36
CA GLY A 81 4.12 -13.74 6.26
C GLY A 81 4.78 -12.36 6.04
N GLY A 82 6.07 -12.36 5.70
CA GLY A 82 6.88 -11.15 5.56
C GLY A 82 6.38 -10.15 4.51
N ARG A 83 5.62 -10.58 3.50
CA ARG A 83 5.03 -9.66 2.52
C ARG A 83 3.86 -8.86 3.09
N ARG A 84 3.14 -9.38 4.10
CA ARG A 84 2.13 -8.58 4.82
C ARG A 84 2.78 -7.48 5.64
N HIS A 85 3.88 -7.79 6.31
CA HIS A 85 4.69 -6.80 7.04
C HIS A 85 5.25 -5.71 6.12
N LEU A 86 5.68 -6.09 4.92
CA LEU A 86 6.12 -5.14 3.90
C LEU A 86 5.01 -4.14 3.56
N LEU A 87 3.77 -4.61 3.39
CA LEU A 87 2.63 -3.76 3.05
C LEU A 87 2.25 -2.82 4.19
N VAL A 88 2.18 -3.30 5.43
CA VAL A 88 1.93 -2.44 6.62
C VAL A 88 2.97 -1.33 6.70
N ARG A 89 4.25 -1.68 6.51
CA ARG A 89 5.33 -0.69 6.56
C ARG A 89 5.25 0.32 5.42
N HIS A 90 4.85 -0.14 4.25
CA HIS A 90 4.72 0.73 3.08
C HIS A 90 3.59 1.75 3.25
N VAL A 91 2.40 1.33 3.70
CA VAL A 91 1.28 2.26 3.87
C VAL A 91 1.59 3.32 4.94
N VAL A 92 2.24 2.93 6.04
CA VAL A 92 2.70 3.87 7.08
C VAL A 92 3.72 4.89 6.56
N GLU A 93 4.59 4.49 5.63
CA GLU A 93 5.62 5.38 5.07
C GLU A 93 5.11 6.27 3.93
N HIS A 94 4.02 5.88 3.28
CA HIS A 94 3.58 6.47 2.03
C HIS A 94 2.56 7.59 2.28
N PRO A 95 2.81 8.84 1.83
CA PRO A 95 2.02 10.02 2.22
C PRO A 95 0.56 10.03 1.71
N ALA A 96 0.22 9.13 0.79
CA ALA A 96 -1.15 8.95 0.30
C ALA A 96 -2.04 8.11 1.24
N PHE A 97 -1.50 7.54 2.32
CA PHE A 97 -2.26 6.79 3.32
C PHE A 97 -2.21 7.53 4.64
N ASP A 98 -3.38 7.87 5.17
CA ASP A 98 -3.49 8.61 6.41
C ASP A 98 -3.47 7.66 7.61
N CYS A 99 -2.29 7.12 7.90
CA CYS A 99 -2.06 6.22 9.04
C CYS A 99 -0.67 6.41 9.62
N VAL A 100 -0.48 5.95 10.85
CA VAL A 100 0.80 6.01 11.56
C VAL A 100 1.15 4.71 12.23
N LEU A 101 2.43 4.58 12.57
CA LEU A 101 2.93 3.46 13.34
C LEU A 101 2.56 3.63 14.82
N ALA A 102 1.59 2.85 15.30
CA ALA A 102 1.18 2.82 16.70
C ALA A 102 2.12 1.96 17.55
N ALA A 103 2.56 0.80 17.03
CA ALA A 103 3.49 -0.08 17.72
C ALA A 103 4.48 -0.77 16.77
N ARG A 104 5.69 -1.06 17.28
CA ARG A 104 6.74 -1.76 16.53
C ARG A 104 6.68 -3.28 16.69
N GLN A 105 6.16 -3.78 17.81
CA GLN A 105 6.06 -5.21 18.12
C GLN A 105 4.78 -5.48 18.92
N PRO A 106 3.77 -6.15 18.32
CA PRO A 106 3.67 -6.47 16.89
C PRO A 106 3.65 -5.19 16.03
N LEU A 107 4.07 -5.30 14.76
CA LEU A 107 4.04 -4.16 13.82
C LEU A 107 2.58 -3.74 13.59
N THR A 108 2.20 -2.61 14.16
CA THR A 108 0.81 -2.15 14.26
C THR A 108 0.70 -0.73 13.74
N ALA A 109 -0.25 -0.52 12.84
CA ALA A 109 -0.58 0.77 12.27
C ALA A 109 -1.99 1.19 12.66
N GLU A 110 -2.21 2.50 12.70
CA GLU A 110 -3.46 3.13 13.11
C GLU A 110 -3.83 4.21 12.10
N LYS A 111 -5.05 4.18 11.57
CA LYS A 111 -5.57 5.19 10.64
C LYS A 111 -5.81 6.50 11.40
N ARG A 112 -5.33 7.62 10.85
CA ARG A 112 -5.62 8.95 11.39
C ARG A 112 -6.99 9.39 10.88
N GLY A 113 -7.90 9.73 11.79
CA GLY A 113 -9.27 10.13 11.45
C GLY A 113 -10.38 9.36 12.16
N SER A 114 -10.04 8.42 13.04
CA SER A 114 -11.00 7.74 13.92
C SER A 114 -10.99 8.29 15.35
N GLU A 115 -11.06 9.60 15.51
CA GLU A 115 -11.55 10.14 16.78
C GLU A 115 -13.09 10.06 16.73
N GLY A 116 -13.69 8.94 17.18
CA GLY A 116 -15.16 8.87 17.36
C GLY A 116 -15.88 7.56 17.02
N GLY A 117 -15.34 6.41 17.41
CA GLY A 117 -16.01 5.10 17.26
C GLY A 117 -16.45 4.42 18.56
N ASP A 118 -16.37 5.09 19.71
CA ASP A 118 -16.68 4.54 21.04
C ASP A 118 -17.76 5.39 21.75
N GLU A 119 -18.97 5.45 21.17
CA GLU A 119 -20.18 5.97 21.85
C GLU A 119 -21.41 5.08 21.55
N ALA A 120 -21.28 3.77 21.70
CA ALA A 120 -22.44 2.86 21.59
C ALA A 120 -22.45 1.72 22.62
N LEU A 121 -21.91 1.97 23.82
CA LEU A 121 -22.16 1.13 25.00
C LEU A 121 -22.52 2.02 26.20
N GLY A 122 -23.73 2.57 26.15
CA GLY A 122 -24.42 3.18 27.27
C GLY A 122 -25.77 2.51 27.50
N GLU A 123 -25.73 1.38 28.19
CA GLU A 123 -26.80 0.85 29.05
C GLU A 123 -27.54 1.98 29.80
N ALA A 124 -28.81 1.93 30.20
CA ALA A 124 -29.85 0.94 30.16
C ALA A 124 -31.21 1.66 30.34
N HIS A 125 -32.25 1.01 29.81
CA HIS A 125 -33.64 1.23 30.11
C HIS A 125 -33.92 1.32 31.63
N GLN A 126 -34.19 2.52 32.13
CA GLN A 126 -35.00 2.72 33.33
C GLN A 126 -36.06 3.78 33.08
N ARG A 127 -37.28 3.32 32.80
CA ARG A 127 -38.50 3.79 33.46
C ARG A 127 -39.67 2.88 33.15
#